data_AF-A0A0Q5R829-F1
#
_entry.id   AF-A0A0Q5R829-F1
#
_cell.length_a   1.000
_cell.length_b   1.000
_cell.length_c   1.000
_cell.angle_alpha   90.00
_cell.angle_beta   90.00
_cell.angle_gamma   90.00
#
_symmetry.space_group_name_H-M   'P 1'
#
loop_
_entity.id
_entity.type
_entity.pdbx_description
1 polymer ?
#
loop_
_entity_poly.entity_id
_entity_poly.type
_entity_poly.pdbx_seq_one_letter_code
_entity_poly.pdbx_strand_id
1 'polypeptide(L)' 'MPYAKLFRSRWAAMIWAAGILWTAVDVAGFSSPDAPATNNGTAAPDRDATGIAVANSDLAILAGVMNGN' A
#
# COMPACT_ATOMS: atom_id res chain seq x y z
N MET A 1 4.32 27.48 -17.39
CA MET A 1 5.29 26.72 -16.57
C MET A 1 5.60 25.40 -17.29
N PRO A 2 6.81 25.20 -17.84
CA PRO A 2 7.05 24.11 -18.78
C PRO A 2 7.48 22.82 -18.06
N TYR A 3 6.66 22.31 -17.13
CA TYR A 3 6.79 20.94 -16.61
C TYR A 3 6.21 19.90 -17.58
N ALA A 4 5.56 20.32 -18.67
CA ALA A 4 4.85 19.46 -19.61
C ALA A 4 5.73 18.71 -20.65
N LYS A 5 7.06 18.69 -20.49
CA LYS A 5 7.99 18.17 -21.52
C LYS A 5 8.68 16.85 -21.17
N LEU A 6 8.36 16.20 -20.05
CA LEU A 6 8.87 14.84 -19.78
C LEU A 6 8.37 13.79 -20.81
N PHE A 7 7.26 14.05 -21.51
CA PHE A 7 6.71 13.14 -22.52
C PHE A 7 6.98 13.55 -23.98
N ARG A 8 8.05 14.30 -24.25
CA ARG A 8 8.52 14.56 -25.64
C ARG A 8 8.69 13.26 -26.44
N SER A 9 9.13 12.20 -25.75
CA SER A 9 9.37 10.88 -26.30
C SER A 9 8.28 9.94 -25.82
N ARG A 10 7.44 9.49 -26.75
CA ARG A 10 6.38 8.48 -26.50
C ARG A 10 6.97 7.18 -25.91
N TRP A 11 8.22 6.88 -26.23
CA TRP A 11 8.96 5.72 -25.73
C TRP A 11 9.46 5.89 -24.30
N ALA A 12 9.98 7.07 -23.95
CA ALA A 12 10.40 7.35 -22.57
C ALA A 12 9.21 7.31 -21.60
N ALA A 13 8.04 7.76 -22.05
CA ALA A 13 6.79 7.64 -21.30
C ALA A 13 6.46 6.18 -20.96
N MET A 14 6.61 5.27 -21.92
CA MET A 14 6.33 3.84 -21.74
C MET A 14 7.31 3.19 -20.77
N ILE A 15 8.61 3.48 -20.89
CA ILE A 15 9.63 2.95 -19.97
C ILE A 15 9.41 3.46 -18.55
N TRP A 16 9.05 4.74 -18.42
CA TRP A 16 8.76 5.34 -17.13
C TRP A 16 7.50 4.74 -16.49
N ALA A 17 6.43 4.58 -17.26
CA ALA A 17 5.22 3.91 -16.81
C ALA A 17 5.50 2.46 -16.38
N ALA A 18 6.29 1.71 -17.16
CA ALA A 18 6.70 0.35 -16.81
C ALA A 18 7.45 0.30 -15.47
N GLY A 19 8.32 1.28 -15.19
CA GLY A 19 8.99 1.41 -13.90
C GLY A 19 8.01 1.64 -12.75
N ILE A 20 6.99 2.47 -12.95
CA ILE A 20 5.95 2.70 -11.92
C ILE A 20 5.13 1.43 -11.68
N LEU A 21 4.69 0.76 -12.75
CA LEU A 21 3.97 -0.50 -12.64
C LEU A 21 4.80 -1.55 -11.90
N TRP A 22 6.10 -1.63 -12.20
CA TRP A 22 7.02 -2.51 -11.47
C TRP A 22 7.04 -2.18 -9.98
N THR A 23 7.24 -0.93 -9.60
CA THR A 23 7.26 -0.53 -8.17
C THR A 23 5.93 -0.79 -7.47
N ALA A 24 4.80 -0.58 -8.16
CA ALA A 24 3.49 -0.85 -7.61
C ALA A 24 3.30 -2.35 -7.34
N VAL A 25 3.76 -3.21 -8.27
CA VAL A 25 3.75 -4.67 -8.10
C VAL A 25 4.65 -5.11 -6.97
N ASP A 26 5.85 -4.53 -6.83
CA ASP A 26 6.79 -4.89 -5.77
C ASP A 26 6.24 -4.54 -4.38
N VAL A 27 5.53 -3.41 -4.26
CA VAL A 27 4.92 -2.95 -2.99
C VAL A 27 3.60 -3.65 -2.68
N ALA A 28 2.72 -3.82 -3.66
CA ALA A 28 1.37 -4.36 -3.45
C ALA A 28 1.26 -5.87 -3.67
N GLY A 29 2.24 -6.48 -4.33
CA GLY A 29 2.16 -7.85 -4.85
C GLY A 29 1.24 -7.98 -6.06
N PHE A 30 1.24 -9.16 -6.71
CA PHE A 30 0.22 -9.51 -7.69
C PHE A 30 -1.01 -10.04 -6.96
N SER A 31 -2.16 -9.39 -7.14
CA SER A 31 -3.43 -9.92 -6.64
C SER A 31 -3.80 -11.20 -7.38
N SER A 32 -4.11 -12.28 -6.65
CA SER A 32 -4.66 -13.50 -7.24
C SER A 32 -5.93 -13.16 -8.04
N PRO A 33 -6.05 -13.65 -9.28
CA PRO A 33 -7.19 -13.32 -10.12
C PRO A 33 -8.40 -14.16 -9.69
N ASP A 34 -9.14 -13.74 -8.65
CA ASP A 34 -10.50 -14.25 -8.35
C ASP A 34 -11.22 -13.49 -7.20
N ALA A 35 -10.81 -12.26 -6.86
CA ALA A 35 -11.56 -11.44 -5.90
C ALA A 35 -12.18 -10.23 -6.60
N PRO A 36 -13.51 -10.03 -6.59
CA PRO A 36 -14.10 -8.78 -7.03
C PRO A 36 -13.47 -7.64 -6.22
N ALA A 37 -13.10 -6.55 -6.90
CA ALA A 37 -12.53 -5.37 -6.26
C ALA A 37 -13.53 -4.80 -5.25
N THR A 38 -13.38 -5.19 -3.99
CA THR A 38 -14.05 -4.56 -2.89
C THR A 38 -13.37 -3.22 -2.66
N ASN A 39 -13.99 -2.13 -3.10
CA ASN A 39 -13.61 -0.77 -2.72
C ASN A 39 -13.83 -0.50 -1.22
N ASN A 40 -14.20 -1.52 -0.43
CA ASN A 40 -13.97 -1.53 0.99
C ASN A 40 -12.52 -1.96 1.20
N GLY A 41 -11.59 -0.99 1.08
CA GLY A 41 -10.19 -1.23 1.41
C GLY A 41 -10.12 -1.82 2.81
N THR A 42 -10.00 -3.14 2.90
CA THR A 42 -9.44 -3.78 4.08
C THR A 42 -8.03 -3.24 4.13
N ALA A 43 -7.86 -2.16 4.89
CA ALA A 43 -6.55 -1.61 5.21
C ALA A 43 -5.68 -2.81 5.57
N ALA A 44 -4.49 -2.89 4.96
CA ALA A 44 -3.50 -3.87 5.37
C ALA A 44 -3.40 -3.78 6.90
N PRO A 45 -3.35 -4.91 7.62
CA PRO A 45 -3.32 -4.87 9.08
C PRO A 45 -2.19 -3.96 9.52
N ASP A 46 -2.50 -2.98 10.38
CA ASP A 46 -1.50 -2.07 10.93
C ASP A 46 -0.36 -2.91 11.49
N ARG A 47 0.89 -2.54 11.17
CA ARG A 47 2.07 -3.30 11.58
C ARG A 47 2.85 -2.52 12.61
N ASP A 48 3.38 -3.23 13.60
CA ASP A 48 4.23 -2.64 14.62
C ASP A 48 5.63 -2.27 14.06
N ALA A 49 6.46 -1.64 14.90
CA ALA A 49 7.82 -1.21 14.52
C ALA A 49 8.75 -2.39 14.13
N THR A 50 8.35 -3.63 14.42
CA THR A 50 9.06 -4.85 14.04
C THR A 50 8.49 -5.52 12.78
N GLY A 51 7.43 -4.95 12.19
CA GLY A 51 6.79 -5.44 10.98
C GLY A 51 5.80 -6.59 11.21
N ILE A 52 5.42 -6.85 12.47
CA ILE A 52 4.40 -7.83 12.84
C ILE A 52 3.03 -7.17 12.76
N ALA A 53 2.02 -7.89 12.26
CA ALA A 53 0.65 -7.38 12.20
C ALA A 53 0.07 -7.22 13.62
N VAL A 54 -0.46 -6.04 13.92
CA VAL A 54 -1.12 -5.73 15.18
C VAL A 54 -2.42 -6.54 15.26
N ALA A 55 -2.54 -7.39 16.29
CA ALA A 55 -3.73 -8.19 16.51
C ALA A 55 -4.74 -7.45 17.40
N ASN A 56 -6.04 -7.74 17.22
CA ASN A 56 -7.10 -7.19 18.06
C ASN A 56 -6.94 -7.53 19.55
N SER A 57 -6.27 -8.64 19.88
CA SER A 57 -5.90 -9.00 21.25
C SER A 57 -5.01 -7.94 21.90
N ASP A 58 -4.07 -7.40 21.13
CA ASP A 58 -3.02 -6.51 21.62
C ASP A 58 -3.63 -5.13 21.89
N LEU A 59 -4.54 -4.69 21.01
CA LEU A 59 -5.32 -3.47 21.18
C LEU A 59 -6.25 -3.53 22.40
N ALA A 60 -6.85 -4.68 22.69
CA ALA A 60 -7.69 -4.86 23.87
C ALA A 60 -6.90 -4.73 25.19
N ILE A 61 -5.68 -5.29 25.22
CA ILE A 61 -4.78 -5.17 26.37
C ILE A 61 -4.33 -3.71 26.53
N LEU A 62 -3.92 -3.05 25.44
CA LEU A 62 -3.52 -1.63 25.48
C LEU A 62 -4.66 -0.72 25.96
N ALA A 63 -5.87 -0.92 25.46
CA ALA A 63 -7.05 -0.15 25.87
C ALA A 63 -7.36 -0.34 27.36
N GLY A 64 -7.21 -1.55 27.89
CA GLY A 64 -7.36 -1.82 29.32
C GLY A 64 -6.31 -1.09 30.18
N VAL A 65 -5.06 -1.03 29.72
CA VAL A 65 -3.98 -0.32 30.41
C VAL A 65 -4.16 1.21 30.35
N MET A 66 -4.63 1.75 29.22
CA MET A 66 -4.87 3.20 29.06
C MET A 66 -6.08 3.69 29.85
N ASN A 67 -7.12 2.87 30.02
CA ASN A 67 -8.34 3.24 30.76
C ASN A 67 -8.20 3.01 32.28
N GLY A 68 -7.16 2.31 32.73
CA GLY A 68 -6.88 2.02 34.13
C GLY A 68 -5.95 3.03 34.83
N ASN A 69 -5.48 4.06 34.12
CA ASN A 69 -4.78 5.24 34.66
C ASN A 69 -5.65 6.48 34.55
#